data_AF-A0A376J6G5-F1
#
_entry.id   AF-A0A376J6G5-F1
#
_cell.length_a   1.000
_cell.length_b   1.000
_cell.length_c   1.000
_cell.angle_alpha   90.00
_cell.angle_beta   90.00
_cell.angle_gamma   90.00
#
_symmetry.space_group_name_H-M   'P 1'
#
loop_
_entity.id
_entity.type
_entity.pdbx_description
1 polymer ?
#
loop_
_entity_poly.entity_id
_entity_poly.type
_entity_poly.pdbx_seq_one_letter_code
_entity_poly.pdbx_strand_id
1 'polypeptide(L)'
;MLAGSVARLYWEWQTQAALNTVLQQIEKEQNTIIATDRQLYQNGITSSVEGVETDINASKTRQQLNDVAGKMKIIEARLSALTNHQTKALKLNPVALPKVASQLPDELGYSLLARRADLQAAHWYVESSLSTIDAAKAAFYPDINLMAFLQQDALHLSDLFRHSAQQMGVTAGLTLPIFDSGRLNANLDIAKAESNLSIASYNKSGG
;
A
#
# COMPACT_ATOMS: atom_id res chain seq x y z
N MET A 1 7.98 -2.49 -3.70
CA MET A 1 6.97 -1.42 -3.54
C MET A 1 7.09 -0.61 -2.23
N LEU A 2 7.61 -1.16 -1.13
CA LEU A 2 7.74 -0.43 0.15
C LEU A 2 8.83 0.67 0.17
N ALA A 3 9.96 0.49 -0.53
CA ALA A 3 11.03 1.49 -0.56
C ALA A 3 10.61 2.81 -1.24
N GLY A 4 9.76 2.72 -2.29
CA GLY A 4 9.25 3.89 -3.00
C GLY A 4 8.22 4.69 -2.20
N SER A 5 7.36 4.01 -1.42
CA SER A 5 6.39 4.68 -0.55
C SER A 5 7.07 5.37 0.63
N VAL A 6 8.09 4.75 1.24
CA VAL A 6 8.91 5.36 2.31
C VAL A 6 9.63 6.60 1.81
N ALA A 7 10.25 6.54 0.62
CA ALA A 7 10.93 7.70 0.04
C ALA A 7 9.96 8.87 -0.24
N ARG A 8 8.77 8.59 -0.78
CA ARG A 8 7.75 9.60 -1.04
C ARG A 8 7.26 10.28 0.24
N LEU A 9 6.94 9.48 1.27
CA LEU A 9 6.49 10.00 2.56
C LEU A 9 7.59 10.82 3.27
N TYR A 10 8.86 10.41 3.13
CA TYR A 10 9.99 11.18 3.65
C TYR A 10 10.08 12.58 3.00
N TRP A 11 10.00 12.67 1.67
CA TRP A 11 10.02 13.96 0.97
C TRP A 11 8.78 14.82 1.24
N GLU A 12 7.62 14.18 1.44
CA GLU A 12 6.41 14.87 1.88
C GLU A 12 6.61 15.50 3.27
N TRP A 13 7.21 14.76 4.21
CA TRP A 13 7.55 15.28 5.54
C TRP A 13 8.53 16.46 5.46
N GLN A 14 9.59 16.36 4.65
CA GLN A 14 10.56 17.45 4.45
C GLN A 14 9.90 18.72 3.90
N THR A 15 8.91 18.56 3.01
CA THR A 15 8.14 19.68 2.47
C THR A 15 7.30 20.35 3.56
N GLN A 16 6.61 19.57 4.40
CA GLN A 16 5.85 20.11 5.53
C GLN A 16 6.75 20.78 6.57
N ALA A 17 7.93 20.22 6.83
CA ALA A 17 8.92 20.81 7.73
C ALA A 17 9.40 22.18 7.22
N ALA A 18 9.67 22.31 5.92
CA ALA A 18 10.03 23.59 5.30
C ALA A 18 8.90 24.63 5.39
N LEU A 19 7.64 24.21 5.12
CA LEU A 19 6.48 25.09 5.28
C LEU A 19 6.31 25.55 6.74
N ASN A 20 6.53 24.66 7.71
CA ASN A 20 6.48 25.02 9.13
C ASN A 20 7.51 26.10 9.48
N THR A 21 8.74 25.99 8.98
CA THR A 21 9.78 27.01 9.19
C THR A 21 9.37 28.37 8.63
N VAL A 22 8.80 28.41 7.43
CA VAL A 22 8.32 29.66 6.82
C VAL A 22 7.16 30.26 7.62
N LEU A 23 6.19 29.46 8.04
CA LEU A 23 5.06 29.92 8.85
C LEU A 23 5.49 30.45 10.22
N GLN A 24 6.50 29.84 10.84
CA GLN A 24 7.08 30.33 12.10
C GLN A 24 7.77 31.70 11.91
N GLN A 25 8.41 31.91 10.76
CA GLN A 25 8.99 33.21 10.44
C GLN A 25 7.90 34.28 10.24
N ILE A 26 6.83 33.95 9.51
CA ILE A 26 5.67 34.84 9.33
C ILE A 26 5.02 35.17 10.68
N GLU A 27 4.82 34.19 11.56
CA GLU A 27 4.25 34.42 12.89
C GLU A 27 5.14 35.37 13.72
N LYS A 28 6.47 35.20 13.65
CA LYS A 28 7.42 36.07 14.35
C LYS A 28 7.36 37.52 13.84
N GLU A 29 7.27 37.70 12.52
CA GLU A 29 7.10 39.01 11.90
C GLU A 29 5.76 39.65 12.29
N GLN A 30 4.66 38.90 12.21
CA GLN A 30 3.33 39.34 12.63
C GLN A 30 3.31 39.77 14.11
N ASN A 31 3.91 38.99 15.01
CA ASN A 31 4.00 39.34 16.43
C ASN A 31 4.79 40.65 16.66
N THR A 32 5.80 40.92 15.84
CA THR A 32 6.58 42.17 15.91
C THR A 32 5.74 43.36 15.46
N ILE A 33 4.94 43.19 14.39
CA ILE A 33 4.00 44.21 13.90
C ILE A 33 2.94 44.51 14.95
N ILE A 34 2.30 43.48 15.52
CA ILE A 34 1.28 43.63 16.57
C ILE A 34 1.85 44.34 17.80
N ALA A 35 3.08 44.01 18.21
CA ALA A 35 3.74 44.66 19.34
C ALA A 35 3.99 46.16 19.06
N THR A 36 4.44 46.49 17.85
CA THR A 36 4.70 47.87 17.43
C THR A 36 3.41 48.67 17.33
N ASP A 37 2.37 48.10 16.71
CA ASP A 37 1.06 48.74 16.55
C ASP A 37 0.41 49.02 17.92
N ARG A 38 0.51 48.06 18.85
CA ARG A 38 0.06 48.24 20.24
C ARG A 38 0.79 49.38 20.95
N GLN A 39 2.11 49.56 20.71
CA GLN A 39 2.87 50.69 21.26
C GLN A 39 2.44 52.02 20.66
N LEU A 40 2.24 52.09 19.34
CA LEU A 40 1.78 53.31 18.66
C LEU A 40 0.36 53.70 19.13
N TYR A 41 -0.52 52.71 19.33
CA TYR A 41 -1.86 52.93 19.84
C TYR A 41 -1.85 53.48 21.27
N GLN A 42 -1.03 52.90 22.16
CA GLN A 42 -0.84 53.40 23.53
C GLN A 42 -0.33 54.84 23.56
N ASN A 43 0.44 55.24 22.55
CA ASN A 43 0.96 56.59 22.40
C ASN A 43 0.01 57.53 21.62
N GLY A 44 -1.18 57.05 21.23
CA GLY A 44 -2.21 57.84 20.52
C GLY A 44 -1.91 58.14 19.05
N ILE A 45 -1.01 57.38 18.41
CA ILE A 45 -0.48 57.66 17.08
C ILE A 45 -1.26 56.92 15.96
N THR A 46 -1.93 55.81 16.27
CA THR A 46 -2.64 54.96 15.28
C THR A 46 -4.08 54.60 15.71
N SER A 47 -4.90 54.14 14.77
CA SER A 47 -6.31 53.77 14.94
C SER A 47 -6.49 52.30 15.37
N SER A 48 -7.61 51.96 16.03
CA SER A 48 -7.89 50.60 16.51
C SER A 48 -8.33 49.61 15.42
N VAL A 49 -8.60 50.08 14.20
CA VAL A 49 -9.11 49.25 13.09
C VAL A 49 -7.98 48.46 12.42
N GLU A 50 -6.78 49.05 12.23
CA GLU A 50 -5.59 48.35 11.73
C GLU A 50 -5.15 47.15 12.61
N GLY A 51 -5.38 47.23 13.93
CA GLY A 51 -5.04 46.14 14.85
C GLY A 51 -5.87 44.87 14.66
N VAL A 52 -7.16 45.01 14.30
CA VAL A 52 -8.08 43.86 14.16
C VAL A 52 -7.75 43.01 12.95
N GLU A 53 -7.39 43.62 11.81
CA GLU A 53 -7.00 42.87 10.61
C GLU A 53 -5.68 42.09 10.83
N THR A 54 -4.75 42.71 11.57
CA THR A 54 -3.48 42.07 11.94
C THR A 54 -3.70 40.87 12.86
N ASP A 55 -4.61 40.98 13.83
CA ASP A 55 -4.98 39.87 14.73
C ASP A 55 -5.65 38.70 14.00
N ILE A 56 -6.50 38.98 13.00
CA ILE A 56 -7.13 37.95 12.15
C ILE A 56 -6.06 37.20 11.34
N ASN A 57 -5.13 37.93 10.72
CA ASN A 57 -4.06 37.35 9.93
C ASN A 57 -3.11 36.50 10.79
N ALA A 58 -2.80 36.93 12.01
CA ALA A 58 -2.02 36.14 12.97
C ALA A 58 -2.74 34.86 13.40
N SER A 59 -4.05 34.93 13.64
CA SER A 59 -4.88 33.77 13.97
C SER A 59 -4.90 32.75 12.83
N LYS A 60 -4.98 33.22 11.57
CA LYS A 60 -4.91 32.38 10.37
C LYS A 60 -3.54 31.70 10.22
N THR A 61 -2.44 32.42 10.43
CA THR A 61 -1.10 31.83 10.44
C THR A 61 -0.96 30.75 11.51
N ARG A 62 -1.50 30.99 12.71
CA ARG A 62 -1.47 30.01 13.80
C ARG A 62 -2.29 28.76 13.50
N GLN A 63 -3.43 28.91 12.83
CA GLN A 63 -4.20 27.77 12.32
C GLN A 63 -3.36 26.95 11.32
N GLN A 64 -2.70 27.61 10.37
CA GLN A 64 -1.84 26.93 9.39
C GLN A 64 -0.67 26.19 10.04
N LEU A 65 -0.07 26.74 11.10
CA LEU A 65 0.97 26.06 11.89
C LEU A 65 0.45 24.77 12.52
N ASN A 66 -0.75 24.82 13.12
CA ASN A 66 -1.39 23.63 13.70
C ASN A 66 -1.70 22.57 12.63
N ASP A 67 -2.17 22.98 11.46
CA ASP A 67 -2.47 22.08 10.34
C ASP A 67 -1.19 21.38 9.82
N VAL A 68 -0.11 22.13 9.62
CA VAL A 68 1.18 21.59 9.18
C VAL A 68 1.76 20.64 10.23
N ALA A 69 1.71 21.01 11.52
CA ALA A 69 2.15 20.14 12.61
C ALA A 69 1.34 18.83 12.67
N GLY A 70 0.02 18.91 12.44
CA GLY A 70 -0.85 17.74 12.34
C GLY A 70 -0.47 16.82 11.17
N LYS A 71 -0.23 17.39 9.98
CA LYS A 71 0.22 16.65 8.79
C LYS A 71 1.55 15.94 9.02
N MET A 72 2.51 16.62 9.64
CA MET A 72 3.82 16.02 9.98
C MET A 72 3.66 14.79 10.88
N LYS A 73 2.83 14.87 11.93
CA LYS A 73 2.54 13.74 12.83
C LYS A 73 1.88 12.56 12.10
N ILE A 74 0.95 12.83 11.18
CA ILE A 74 0.31 11.78 10.38
C ILE A 74 1.34 11.07 9.49
N ILE A 75 2.24 11.82 8.85
CA ILE A 75 3.29 11.25 8.00
C ILE A 75 4.26 10.41 8.83
N GLU A 76 4.67 10.88 10.02
CA GLU A 76 5.51 10.14 10.96
C GLU A 76 4.86 8.82 11.39
N ALA A 77 3.56 8.82 11.71
CA ALA A 77 2.81 7.62 12.07
C ALA A 77 2.72 6.62 10.91
N ARG A 78 2.59 7.11 9.67
CA ARG A 78 2.61 6.25 8.47
C ARG A 78 3.99 5.65 8.23
N LEU A 79 5.05 6.45 8.40
CA LEU A 79 6.43 5.97 8.27
C LEU A 79 6.77 4.93 9.34
N SER A 80 6.34 5.12 10.59
CA SER A 80 6.56 4.13 11.66
C SER A 80 5.82 2.81 11.41
N ALA A 81 4.59 2.88 10.88
CA ALA A 81 3.82 1.70 10.49
C ALA A 81 4.49 0.94 9.33
N LEU A 82 5.01 1.63 8.32
CA LEU A 82 5.66 1.01 7.15
C LEU A 82 7.06 0.46 7.45
N THR A 83 7.75 1.01 8.44
CA THR A 83 9.10 0.59 8.83
C THR A 83 9.11 -0.43 9.97
N ASN A 84 7.92 -0.89 10.42
CA ASN A 84 7.74 -1.78 11.57
C ASN A 84 8.38 -1.24 12.87
N HIS A 85 8.48 0.09 13.01
CA HIS A 85 9.05 0.79 14.16
C HIS A 85 7.94 1.45 15.00
N GLN A 86 6.90 0.70 15.38
CA GLN A 86 5.74 1.24 16.09
C GLN A 86 6.03 1.77 17.51
N THR A 87 7.16 1.39 18.11
CA THR A 87 7.48 1.66 19.52
C THR A 87 8.49 2.78 19.74
N LYS A 88 9.07 3.37 18.70
CA LYS A 88 10.06 4.45 18.82
C LYS A 88 9.66 5.63 17.94
N ALA A 89 9.50 6.80 18.56
CA ALA A 89 9.26 8.04 17.82
C ALA A 89 10.37 8.23 16.78
N LEU A 90 9.99 8.25 15.49
CA LEU A 90 10.92 8.58 14.41
C LEU A 90 11.34 10.04 14.60
N LYS A 91 12.61 10.26 14.96
CA LYS A 91 13.18 11.61 15.00
C LYS A 91 13.64 11.97 13.59
N LEU A 92 12.72 12.53 12.80
CA LEU A 92 13.05 13.12 11.51
C LEU A 92 13.58 14.53 11.72
N ASN A 93 14.73 14.83 11.11
CA ASN A 93 15.33 16.16 11.15
C ASN A 93 15.09 16.86 9.81
N PRO A 94 14.73 18.16 9.81
CA PRO A 94 14.65 18.94 8.57
C PRO A 94 16.01 18.97 7.88
N VAL A 95 16.01 18.68 6.58
CA VAL A 95 17.19 18.79 5.72
C VAL A 95 16.87 19.82 4.64
N ALA A 96 17.86 20.63 4.27
CA ALA A 96 17.71 21.58 3.16
C ALA A 96 17.25 20.82 1.91
N LEU A 97 16.10 21.23 1.35
CA LEU A 97 15.61 20.66 0.10
C LEU A 97 16.69 20.87 -0.98
N PRO A 98 17.02 19.83 -1.76
CA PRO A 98 18.01 19.97 -2.81
C PRO A 98 17.55 21.06 -3.78
N LYS A 99 18.47 21.94 -4.18
CA LYS A 99 18.21 22.86 -5.30
C LYS A 99 17.86 21.99 -6.50
N VAL A 100 16.68 22.22 -7.08
CA VAL A 100 16.23 21.49 -8.27
C VAL A 100 17.18 21.85 -9.41
N ALA A 101 18.22 21.04 -9.62
CA ALA A 101 18.87 20.96 -10.91
C ALA A 101 17.89 20.23 -11.80
N SER A 102 17.04 20.98 -12.51
CA SER A 102 16.26 20.43 -13.62
C SER A 102 17.22 20.06 -14.74
N GLN A 103 17.90 18.94 -14.58
CA GLN A 103 18.28 18.10 -15.68
C GLN A 103 17.39 16.87 -15.54
N LEU A 104 16.15 17.04 -15.97
CA LEU A 104 15.38 15.89 -16.44
C LEU A 104 16.26 15.30 -17.56
N PRO A 105 16.69 14.03 -17.50
CA PRO A 105 17.39 13.42 -18.62
C PRO A 105 16.49 13.51 -19.85
N ASP A 106 16.99 14.06 -20.96
CA ASP A 106 16.23 14.23 -22.20
C ASP A 106 15.76 12.89 -22.79
N GLU A 107 16.39 11.78 -22.39
CA GLU A 107 15.86 10.44 -22.57
C GLU A 107 15.56 9.79 -21.22
N LEU A 108 14.30 9.41 -21.03
CA LEU A 108 13.86 8.48 -19.98
C LEU A 108 14.52 7.12 -20.24
N GLY A 109 15.76 6.97 -19.79
CA GLY A 109 16.54 5.75 -20.01
C GLY A 109 15.77 4.51 -19.56
N TYR A 110 15.80 3.48 -20.41
CA TYR A 110 15.16 2.17 -20.20
C TYR A 110 15.50 1.50 -18.85
N SER A 111 16.48 2.01 -18.10
CA SER A 111 16.79 1.60 -16.72
C SER A 111 15.70 1.99 -15.71
N LEU A 112 14.81 2.94 -16.00
CA LEU A 112 13.60 3.19 -15.22
C LEU A 112 12.47 2.21 -15.52
N LEU A 113 12.52 1.43 -16.63
CA LEU A 113 11.61 0.29 -16.82
C LEU A 113 11.88 -0.85 -15.82
N ALA A 114 13.04 -0.87 -15.15
CA ALA A 114 13.25 -1.76 -14.00
C ALA A 114 12.35 -1.39 -12.79
N ARG A 115 11.74 -0.20 -12.76
CA ARG A 115 10.68 0.19 -11.79
C ARG A 115 9.31 -0.43 -12.09
N ARG A 116 9.17 -1.23 -13.16
CA ARG A 116 7.96 -2.02 -13.47
C ARG A 116 7.72 -3.19 -12.50
N ALA A 117 8.08 -3.08 -11.22
CA ALA A 117 7.64 -4.06 -10.22
C ALA A 117 6.10 -4.20 -10.23
N ASP A 118 5.39 -3.09 -10.48
CA ASP A 118 3.94 -3.04 -10.60
C ASP A 118 3.45 -3.77 -11.86
N LEU A 119 4.17 -3.64 -12.98
CA LEU A 119 3.81 -4.31 -14.24
C LEU A 119 4.25 -5.78 -14.30
N GLN A 120 5.29 -6.16 -13.57
CA GLN A 120 5.64 -7.58 -13.31
C GLN A 120 4.56 -8.22 -12.42
N ALA A 121 4.13 -7.56 -11.35
CA ALA A 121 3.02 -8.05 -10.53
C ALA A 121 1.71 -8.18 -11.34
N ALA A 122 1.40 -7.20 -12.18
CA ALA A 122 0.24 -7.27 -13.07
C ALA A 122 0.38 -8.40 -14.12
N HIS A 123 1.58 -8.65 -14.64
CA HIS A 123 1.84 -9.80 -15.52
C HIS A 123 1.59 -11.14 -14.82
N TRP A 124 2.13 -11.33 -13.61
CA TRP A 124 1.87 -12.55 -12.82
C TRP A 124 0.39 -12.71 -12.44
N TYR A 125 -0.33 -11.61 -12.25
CA TYR A 125 -1.77 -11.64 -11.98
C TYR A 125 -2.59 -12.04 -13.22
N VAL A 126 -2.20 -11.58 -14.41
CA VAL A 126 -2.78 -12.05 -15.69
C VAL A 126 -2.48 -13.53 -15.92
N GLU A 127 -1.24 -13.97 -15.69
CA GLU A 127 -0.86 -15.38 -15.83
C GLU A 127 -1.65 -16.30 -14.88
N SER A 128 -1.83 -15.85 -13.63
CA SER A 128 -2.66 -16.56 -12.65
C SER A 128 -4.12 -16.63 -13.08
N SER A 129 -4.69 -15.56 -13.65
CA SER A 129 -6.09 -15.56 -14.08
C SER A 129 -6.33 -16.47 -15.29
N LEU A 130 -5.35 -16.59 -16.18
CA LEU A 130 -5.38 -17.58 -17.27
C LEU A 130 -5.32 -19.01 -16.74
N SER A 131 -4.49 -19.28 -15.72
CA SER A 131 -4.42 -20.59 -15.06
C SER A 131 -5.76 -20.98 -14.41
N THR A 132 -6.51 -20.02 -13.85
CA THR A 132 -7.86 -20.26 -13.31
C THR A 132 -8.86 -20.66 -14.40
N ILE A 133 -8.75 -20.07 -15.61
CA ILE A 133 -9.57 -20.51 -16.77
C ILE A 133 -9.21 -21.95 -17.13
N ASP A 134 -7.94 -22.31 -17.14
CA ASP A 134 -7.52 -23.65 -17.50
C ASP A 134 -7.93 -24.68 -16.45
N ALA A 135 -7.93 -24.33 -15.15
CA ALA A 135 -8.53 -25.15 -14.11
C ALA A 135 -10.05 -25.30 -14.27
N ALA A 136 -10.77 -24.22 -14.64
CA ALA A 136 -12.20 -24.27 -14.91
C ALA A 136 -12.51 -25.14 -16.14
N LYS A 137 -11.66 -25.13 -17.17
CA LYS A 137 -11.74 -26.07 -18.31
C LYS A 137 -11.39 -27.50 -17.88
N ALA A 138 -10.40 -27.68 -17.00
CA ALA A 138 -9.99 -28.99 -16.50
C ALA A 138 -11.13 -29.71 -15.77
N ALA A 139 -12.02 -28.96 -15.11
CA ALA A 139 -13.21 -29.50 -14.44
C ALA A 139 -14.25 -30.16 -15.38
N PHE A 140 -14.13 -29.98 -16.71
CA PHE A 140 -14.94 -30.71 -17.70
C PHE A 140 -14.36 -32.08 -18.06
N TYR A 141 -13.12 -32.37 -17.67
CA TYR A 141 -12.46 -33.64 -17.91
C TYR A 141 -12.64 -34.59 -16.72
N PRO A 142 -12.49 -35.90 -16.92
CA PRO A 142 -12.59 -36.85 -15.82
C PRO A 142 -11.45 -36.69 -14.81
N ASP A 143 -11.78 -36.74 -13.54
CA ASP A 143 -10.82 -36.76 -12.43
C ASP A 143 -10.36 -38.19 -12.15
N ILE A 144 -9.04 -38.38 -11.99
CA ILE A 144 -8.42 -39.66 -11.66
C ILE A 144 -7.83 -39.56 -10.27
N ASN A 145 -8.38 -40.32 -9.33
CA ASN A 145 -7.91 -40.35 -7.95
C ASN A 145 -7.22 -41.68 -7.66
N LEU A 146 -5.96 -41.64 -7.23
CA LEU A 146 -5.18 -42.81 -6.85
C LEU A 146 -4.90 -42.76 -5.35
N MET A 147 -5.42 -43.74 -4.61
CA MET A 147 -5.20 -43.86 -3.17
C MET A 147 -4.40 -45.12 -2.86
N ALA A 148 -3.38 -44.97 -2.03
CA ALA A 148 -2.63 -46.09 -1.46
C ALA A 148 -2.85 -46.08 0.05
N PHE A 149 -3.00 -47.27 0.65
CA PHE A 149 -3.15 -47.40 2.09
C PHE A 149 -2.29 -48.53 2.65
N LEU A 150 -1.88 -48.34 3.90
CA LEU A 150 -1.21 -49.32 4.75
C LEU A 150 -1.92 -49.30 6.10
N GLN A 151 -2.48 -50.44 6.49
CA GLN A 151 -3.23 -50.62 7.73
C GLN A 151 -2.61 -51.75 8.55
N GLN A 152 -2.66 -51.62 9.87
CA GLN A 152 -2.34 -52.72 10.79
C GLN A 152 -3.61 -53.11 11.54
N ASP A 153 -4.03 -54.35 11.40
CA ASP A 153 -5.22 -54.88 12.09
C ASP A 153 -4.86 -56.18 12.83
N ALA A 154 -5.05 -56.17 14.16
CA ALA A 154 -4.68 -57.28 15.03
C ALA A 154 -5.64 -57.37 16.23
N LEU A 155 -6.08 -58.60 16.55
CA LEU A 155 -6.98 -58.88 17.68
C LEU A 155 -6.27 -58.75 19.05
N HIS A 156 -4.94 -58.87 19.09
CA HIS A 156 -4.12 -58.75 20.30
C HIS A 156 -2.90 -57.86 20.03
N LEU A 157 -2.50 -57.06 21.02
CA LEU A 157 -1.37 -56.11 20.91
C LEU A 157 -0.04 -56.82 20.56
N SER A 158 0.12 -58.08 20.97
CA SER A 158 1.30 -58.91 20.66
C SER A 158 1.43 -59.27 19.17
N ASP A 159 0.34 -59.21 18.41
CA ASP A 159 0.32 -59.54 16.98
C ASP A 159 0.43 -58.31 16.08
N LEU A 160 0.32 -57.11 16.64
CA LEU A 160 0.28 -55.84 15.90
C LEU A 160 1.52 -55.61 15.02
N PHE A 161 2.69 -56.06 15.47
CA PHE A 161 3.96 -55.92 14.75
C PHE A 161 4.32 -57.13 13.87
N ARG A 162 3.44 -58.14 13.77
CA ARG A 162 3.66 -59.29 12.88
C ARG A 162 3.29 -58.92 11.46
N HIS A 163 4.02 -59.46 10.47
CA HIS A 163 3.71 -59.25 9.05
C HIS A 163 2.29 -59.68 8.67
N SER A 164 1.69 -60.64 9.39
CA SER A 164 0.31 -61.08 9.18
C SER A 164 -0.74 -60.02 9.55
N ALA A 165 -0.40 -59.03 10.38
CA ALA A 165 -1.28 -57.93 10.77
C ALA A 165 -1.22 -56.75 9.79
N GLN A 166 -0.25 -56.74 8.85
CA GLN A 166 -0.09 -55.66 7.87
C GLN A 166 -0.97 -55.92 6.65
N GLN A 167 -1.85 -54.98 6.35
CA GLN A 167 -2.66 -54.94 5.14
C GLN A 167 -2.25 -53.74 4.31
N MET A 168 -1.97 -53.91 3.03
CA MET A 168 -1.71 -52.81 2.11
C MET A 168 -2.55 -52.95 0.85
N GLY A 169 -2.89 -51.82 0.25
CA GLY A 169 -3.67 -51.81 -0.98
C GLY A 169 -3.51 -50.50 -1.75
N VAL A 170 -3.81 -50.58 -3.04
CA VAL A 170 -3.90 -49.42 -3.95
C VAL A 170 -5.27 -49.47 -4.61
N THR A 171 -5.99 -48.36 -4.61
CA THR A 171 -7.28 -48.19 -5.26
C THR A 171 -7.26 -46.97 -6.17
N ALA A 172 -7.96 -47.04 -7.29
CA ALA A 172 -8.10 -45.96 -8.25
C ALA A 172 -9.59 -45.67 -8.50
N GLY A 173 -9.97 -44.40 -8.54
CA GLY A 173 -11.31 -43.92 -8.88
C GLY A 173 -11.28 -43.00 -10.10
N LEU A 174 -12.28 -43.12 -10.97
CA LEU A 174 -12.48 -42.26 -12.14
C LEU A 174 -13.86 -41.60 -12.01
N THR A 175 -13.92 -40.26 -12.02
CA THR A 175 -15.19 -39.51 -11.95
C THR A 175 -15.33 -38.57 -13.14
N LEU A 176 -16.38 -38.74 -13.93
CA LEU A 176 -16.73 -37.82 -15.03
C LEU A 176 -18.08 -37.15 -14.76
N PRO A 177 -18.15 -35.81 -14.64
CA PRO A 177 -19.42 -35.10 -14.47
C PRO A 177 -20.20 -35.08 -15.80
N ILE A 178 -21.27 -35.86 -15.91
CA ILE A 178 -22.13 -35.90 -17.12
C ILE A 178 -23.25 -34.85 -17.04
N PHE A 179 -23.78 -34.58 -15.83
CA PHE A 179 -24.83 -33.59 -15.59
C PHE A 179 -24.46 -32.73 -14.39
N ASP A 180 -24.19 -31.45 -14.66
CA ASP A 180 -23.80 -30.48 -13.62
C ASP A 180 -24.71 -29.23 -13.62
N SER A 181 -25.92 -29.32 -14.19
CA SER A 181 -26.94 -28.26 -14.21
C SER A 181 -26.43 -26.87 -14.63
N GLY A 182 -25.40 -26.81 -15.49
CA GLY A 182 -24.77 -25.57 -15.93
C GLY A 182 -23.72 -24.97 -14.99
N ARG A 183 -23.45 -25.58 -13.82
CA ARG A 183 -22.44 -25.10 -12.85
C ARG A 183 -21.05 -24.96 -13.46
N LEU A 184 -20.61 -25.95 -14.25
CA LEU A 184 -19.29 -25.90 -14.91
C LEU A 184 -19.20 -24.76 -15.93
N ASN A 185 -20.28 -24.50 -16.68
CA ASN A 185 -20.35 -23.38 -17.62
C ASN A 185 -20.33 -22.04 -16.88
N ALA A 186 -21.11 -21.90 -15.81
CA ALA A 186 -21.14 -20.70 -14.99
C ALA A 186 -19.76 -20.40 -14.37
N ASN A 187 -19.07 -21.42 -13.84
CA ASN A 187 -17.72 -21.28 -13.30
C ASN A 187 -16.70 -20.86 -14.37
N LEU A 188 -16.79 -21.41 -15.57
CA LEU A 188 -15.94 -21.03 -16.70
C LEU A 188 -16.19 -19.57 -17.13
N ASP A 189 -17.44 -19.13 -17.14
CA ASP A 189 -17.79 -17.75 -17.51
C ASP A 189 -17.32 -16.74 -16.46
N ILE A 190 -17.42 -17.08 -15.17
CA ILE A 190 -16.85 -16.28 -14.07
C ILE A 190 -15.32 -16.16 -14.23
N ALA A 191 -14.62 -17.27 -14.45
CA ALA A 191 -13.17 -17.27 -14.62
C ALA A 191 -12.71 -16.45 -15.84
N LYS A 192 -13.46 -16.50 -16.95
CA LYS A 192 -13.22 -15.65 -18.13
C LYS A 192 -13.43 -14.17 -17.83
N ALA A 193 -14.50 -13.81 -17.12
CA ALA A 193 -14.78 -12.42 -16.76
C ALA A 193 -13.69 -11.83 -15.85
N GLU A 194 -13.21 -12.60 -14.87
CA GLU A 194 -12.11 -12.20 -13.98
C GLU A 194 -10.79 -12.01 -14.74
N SER A 195 -10.48 -12.91 -15.69
CA SER A 195 -9.28 -12.76 -16.53
C SER A 195 -9.34 -11.54 -17.45
N ASN A 196 -10.50 -11.25 -18.04
CA ASN A 196 -10.71 -10.05 -18.85
C ASN A 196 -10.51 -8.76 -18.01
N LEU A 197 -10.98 -8.76 -16.76
CA LEU A 197 -10.76 -7.64 -15.83
C LEU A 197 -9.26 -7.46 -15.51
N SER A 198 -8.54 -8.56 -15.30
CA SER A 198 -7.10 -8.59 -15.06
C SER A 198 -6.31 -8.01 -16.25
N ILE A 199 -6.63 -8.44 -17.47
CA ILE A 199 -6.03 -7.93 -18.71
C ILE A 199 -6.33 -6.43 -18.91
N ALA A 200 -7.59 -6.01 -18.69
CA ALA A 200 -7.96 -4.60 -18.77
C ALA A 200 -7.20 -3.73 -17.75
N SER A 201 -6.98 -4.25 -16.54
CA SER A 201 -6.20 -3.57 -15.50
C SER A 201 -4.72 -3.46 -15.89
N TYR A 202 -4.13 -4.52 -16.45
CA TYR A 202 -2.76 -4.50 -16.97
C TYR A 202 -2.58 -3.45 -18.08
N ASN A 203 -3.51 -3.40 -19.04
CA ASN A 203 -3.47 -2.43 -20.14
C ASN A 203 -3.58 -0.98 -19.64
N LYS A 204 -4.40 -0.73 -18.61
CA LYS A 204 -4.54 0.60 -17.99
C LYS A 204 -3.29 1.05 -17.23
N SER A 205 -2.48 0.13 -16.69
CA SER A 205 -1.23 0.46 -16.00
C SER A 205 -0.03 0.63 -16.93
N GLY A 206 -0.14 0.23 -18.20
CA GLY A 206 0.92 0.29 -19.21
C GLY A 206 0.81 1.41 -20.24
N GLY A 207 -0.33 2.10 -20.32
CA GLY A 207 -0.56 3.29 -21.16
C GLY A 207 -0.43 4.58 -20.37
#